data_AF-A0A3M1MEV7-F1
#
_entry.id   AF-A0A3M1MEV7-F1
#
_cell.length_a   1.000
_cell.length_b   1.000
_cell.length_c   1.000
_cell.angle_alpha   90.00
_cell.angle_beta   90.00
_cell.angle_gamma   90.00
#
_symmetry.space_group_name_H-M   'P 1'
#
loop_
_entity.id
_entity.type
_entity.pdbx_description
1 polymer ?
#
loop_
_entity_poly.entity_id
_entity_poly.type
_entity_poly.pdbx_seq_one_letter_code
_entity_poly.pdbx_strand_id
1 'polypeptide(L)'
;MKQEASGTEQTVGAAFDNPVRLAIAGDLSAAEDGDWFLRHLIAEVGKPPVWGFCAIVVLFSLILGPGLLLVTQRLGRRSLLVFLVPAISLLATAAIVVYNVVHEGFDTYVRVTSVTRYNHWTGDAFTWSRQTYFSGWPPREGLSVPGQALLRPVSEGVGRYGYYGNPRKGIDARVYLNDEGQVWKSWLKPRQQMQMLIVRPADDFRPPVDVRPTADGRVEVENLTDQALPMVAVRRDDLFFVHVDLQPHQTVAPPPLRGGEISEHVRQIASGWLPERPAELDEYGSLWSFGFGDRYLANAAGMPNDAIGKTLRTTLQSLHELQTGQYVVVVPTNPAIPIPLDNGEVTEQLHVVIGEGLW
;
A
#
# COMPACT_ATOMS: atom_id res chain seq x y z
N MET A 1 15.96 40.00 24.86
CA MET A 1 14.55 39.72 24.57
C MET A 1 14.49 38.51 23.66
N LYS A 2 14.26 37.32 24.21
CA LYS A 2 14.02 36.07 23.47
C LYS A 2 12.50 35.98 23.29
N GLN A 3 12.02 35.97 22.04
CA GLN A 3 10.63 35.65 21.75
C GLN A 3 10.47 34.13 21.83
N GLU A 4 9.78 33.66 22.87
CA GLU A 4 9.26 32.30 22.94
C GLU A 4 8.06 32.21 22.00
N ALA A 5 8.18 31.36 20.98
CA ALA A 5 7.07 30.93 20.16
C ALA A 5 6.16 30.03 21.01
N SER A 6 5.08 30.60 21.55
CA SER A 6 4.00 29.86 22.18
C SER A 6 3.20 29.14 21.10
N GLY A 7 3.50 27.87 20.88
CA GLY A 7 2.65 26.97 20.09
C GLY A 7 1.36 26.72 20.85
N THR A 8 0.25 27.23 20.34
CA THR A 8 -1.09 27.00 20.90
C THR A 8 -1.53 25.58 20.56
N GLU A 9 -1.71 24.75 21.58
CA GLU A 9 -2.37 23.45 21.48
C GLU A 9 -3.88 23.70 21.26
N GLN A 10 -4.31 23.76 20.00
CA GLN A 10 -5.73 23.89 19.66
C GLN A 10 -6.40 22.51 19.65
N THR A 11 -7.27 22.29 20.62
CA THR A 11 -8.20 21.15 20.64
C THR A 11 -9.21 21.32 19.50
N VAL A 12 -8.99 20.59 18.40
CA VAL A 12 -9.89 20.56 17.23
C VAL A 12 -11.17 19.82 17.60
N GLY A 13 -12.20 20.54 18.06
CA GLY A 13 -13.48 19.93 18.38
C GLY A 13 -14.61 20.95 18.46
N ALA A 14 -15.26 21.24 17.33
CA ALA A 14 -16.67 21.72 17.28
C ALA A 14 -17.24 22.01 15.86
N ALA A 15 -16.70 21.47 14.75
CA ALA A 15 -17.13 21.91 13.40
C ALA A 15 -17.49 20.82 12.38
N PHE A 16 -17.95 19.62 12.79
CA PHE A 16 -18.14 18.52 11.85
C PHE A 16 -19.32 17.58 12.15
N ASP A 17 -20.55 18.06 11.93
CA ASP A 17 -21.80 17.29 12.04
C ASP A 17 -22.20 16.64 10.70
N ASN A 18 -21.59 15.51 10.31
CA ASN A 18 -22.04 14.73 9.15
C ASN A 18 -22.06 13.22 9.48
N PRO A 19 -23.17 12.48 9.24
CA PRO A 19 -23.25 11.02 9.48
C PRO A 19 -22.20 10.21 8.70
N VAL A 20 -21.68 10.73 7.59
CA VAL A 20 -20.54 10.13 6.85
C VAL A 20 -19.29 10.09 7.73
N ARG A 21 -19.05 11.08 8.59
CA ARG A 21 -17.95 11.07 9.57
C ARG A 21 -18.14 10.08 10.70
N LEU A 22 -19.37 9.70 11.07
CA LEU A 22 -19.61 8.72 12.13
C LEU A 22 -19.35 7.28 11.64
N ALA A 23 -19.71 6.99 10.39
CA ALA A 23 -19.31 5.75 9.73
C ALA A 23 -17.79 5.69 9.51
N ILE A 24 -17.19 6.80 9.06
CA ILE A 24 -15.73 6.90 8.85
C ILE A 24 -14.97 6.85 10.19
N ALA A 25 -15.39 7.55 11.24
CA ALA A 25 -14.72 7.54 12.54
C ALA A 25 -14.83 6.19 13.25
N GLY A 26 -15.98 5.49 13.09
CA GLY A 26 -16.15 4.12 13.56
C GLY A 26 -15.22 3.13 12.86
N ASP A 27 -15.07 3.22 11.54
CA ASP A 27 -14.24 2.30 10.74
C ASP A 27 -12.74 2.65 10.80
N LEU A 28 -12.39 3.94 10.92
CA LEU A 28 -11.01 4.42 11.19
C LEU A 28 -10.52 4.04 12.60
N SER A 29 -11.43 3.71 13.52
CA SER A 29 -11.10 3.28 14.88
C SER A 29 -10.74 1.80 14.98
N ALA A 30 -10.97 1.00 13.93
CA ALA A 30 -10.53 -0.38 13.90
C ALA A 30 -9.00 -0.42 14.00
N ALA A 31 -8.48 -0.77 15.17
CA ALA A 31 -7.04 -0.80 15.44
C ALA A 31 -6.31 -1.92 14.66
N GLU A 32 -7.07 -2.82 14.03
CA GLU A 32 -6.58 -4.06 13.43
C GLU A 32 -7.14 -4.19 12.00
N ASP A 33 -6.26 -4.10 11.01
CA ASP A 33 -6.63 -4.14 9.58
C ASP A 33 -6.55 -5.56 8.96
N GLY A 34 -6.38 -6.59 9.81
CA GLY A 34 -6.50 -8.01 9.50
C GLY A 34 -5.71 -8.48 8.26
N ASP A 35 -6.36 -9.32 7.45
CA ASP A 35 -5.83 -9.89 6.21
C ASP A 35 -5.38 -8.84 5.19
N TRP A 36 -6.07 -7.71 5.14
CA TRP A 36 -5.77 -6.68 4.15
C TRP A 36 -4.38 -6.05 4.35
N PHE A 37 -3.86 -6.05 5.58
CA PHE A 37 -2.48 -5.66 5.83
C PHE A 37 -1.50 -6.50 5.01
N LEU A 38 -1.66 -7.83 5.02
CA LEU A 38 -0.75 -8.74 4.32
C LEU A 38 -0.91 -8.63 2.80
N ARG A 39 -2.14 -8.47 2.33
CA ARG A 39 -2.44 -8.28 0.89
C ARG A 39 -1.86 -7.01 0.32
N HIS A 40 -1.71 -5.96 1.13
CA HIS A 40 -1.21 -4.66 0.67
C HIS A 40 0.32 -4.54 0.79
N LEU A 41 1.04 -5.61 1.12
CA LEU A 41 2.50 -5.64 1.10
C LEU A 41 3.03 -5.57 -0.34
N ILE A 42 4.17 -4.93 -0.54
CA ILE A 42 4.88 -4.92 -1.82
C ILE A 42 5.52 -6.30 -1.98
N ALA A 43 5.11 -7.04 -3.01
CA ALA A 43 5.54 -8.42 -3.19
C ALA A 43 7.04 -8.51 -3.53
N GLU A 44 7.58 -7.57 -4.31
CA GLU A 44 8.93 -7.66 -4.84
C GLU A 44 10.04 -7.35 -3.83
N VAL A 45 9.72 -6.62 -2.76
CA VAL A 45 10.73 -6.05 -1.85
C VAL A 45 10.88 -6.82 -0.55
N GLY A 46 12.07 -6.71 0.04
CA GLY A 46 12.39 -7.33 1.32
C GLY A 46 12.64 -8.83 1.24
N LYS A 47 12.61 -9.45 0.05
CA LYS A 47 12.94 -10.87 -0.12
C LYS A 47 14.40 -11.12 0.24
N PRO A 48 14.70 -12.02 1.20
CA PRO A 48 16.07 -12.38 1.48
C PRO A 48 16.56 -13.18 0.27
N PRO A 49 17.73 -12.86 -0.29
CA PRO A 49 18.33 -13.63 -1.36
C PRO A 49 18.85 -14.97 -0.82
N VAL A 50 17.95 -15.91 -0.52
CA VAL A 50 18.26 -17.19 0.15
C VAL A 50 19.36 -17.93 -0.60
N TRP A 51 19.24 -18.02 -1.93
CA TRP A 51 20.24 -18.70 -2.76
C TRP A 51 21.60 -18.00 -2.75
N GLY A 52 21.61 -16.67 -2.77
CA GLY A 52 22.84 -15.88 -2.64
C GLY A 52 23.52 -16.09 -1.29
N PHE A 53 22.74 -16.06 -0.20
CA PHE A 53 23.22 -16.33 1.14
C PHE A 53 23.79 -17.76 1.26
N CYS A 54 23.06 -18.77 0.79
CA CYS A 54 23.52 -20.16 0.77
C CYS A 54 24.82 -20.33 -0.02
N ALA A 55 24.94 -19.68 -1.18
CA ALA A 55 26.16 -19.70 -1.98
C ALA A 55 27.36 -19.09 -1.22
N ILE A 56 27.17 -17.95 -0.54
CA ILE A 56 28.21 -17.31 0.26
C ILE A 56 28.62 -18.22 1.44
N VAL A 57 27.67 -18.82 2.14
CA VAL A 57 27.96 -19.73 3.27
C VAL A 57 28.75 -20.96 2.80
N VAL A 58 28.32 -21.59 1.71
CA VAL A 58 29.04 -22.76 1.15
C VAL A 58 30.45 -22.38 0.72
N LEU A 59 30.61 -21.26 0.00
CA LEU A 59 31.91 -20.76 -0.41
C LEU A 59 32.81 -20.50 0.80
N PHE A 60 32.27 -19.86 1.84
CA PHE A 60 32.99 -19.59 3.08
C PHE A 60 33.41 -20.86 3.81
N SER A 61 32.54 -21.87 3.92
CA SER A 61 32.86 -23.16 4.53
C SER A 61 33.97 -23.89 3.76
N LEU A 62 33.98 -23.82 2.43
CA LEU A 62 35.06 -24.39 1.60
C LEU A 62 36.39 -23.64 1.80
N ILE A 63 36.36 -22.31 1.95
CA ILE A 63 37.56 -21.52 2.21
C ILE A 63 38.12 -21.82 3.60
N LEU A 64 37.29 -21.81 4.64
CA LEU A 64 37.74 -22.02 6.02
C LEU A 64 38.14 -23.48 6.32
N GLY A 65 37.46 -24.46 5.71
CA GLY A 65 37.77 -25.86 5.92
C GLY A 65 38.99 -26.29 5.10
N PRO A 66 38.78 -26.86 3.90
CA PRO A 66 39.87 -27.38 3.10
C PRO A 66 40.84 -26.29 2.63
N GLY A 67 40.35 -25.10 2.24
CA GLY A 67 41.20 -24.03 1.71
C GLY A 67 42.28 -23.59 2.70
N LEU A 68 41.87 -23.28 3.94
CA LEU A 68 42.78 -22.77 4.96
C LEU A 68 43.80 -23.82 5.41
N LEU A 69 43.40 -25.09 5.49
CA LEU A 69 44.32 -26.19 5.81
C LEU A 69 45.39 -26.35 4.73
N LEU A 70 45.02 -26.32 3.45
CA LEU A 70 45.97 -26.43 2.34
C LEU A 70 46.95 -25.25 2.32
N VAL A 71 46.48 -24.03 2.56
CA VAL A 71 47.32 -22.82 2.59
C VAL A 71 48.31 -22.89 3.75
N THR A 72 47.86 -23.24 4.96
CA THR A 72 48.73 -23.30 6.14
C THR A 72 49.71 -24.47 6.11
N GLN A 73 49.34 -25.59 5.49
CA GLN A 73 50.26 -26.70 5.19
C GLN A 73 51.37 -26.24 4.24
N ARG A 74 51.03 -25.54 3.14
CA ARG A 74 52.03 -25.03 2.19
C ARG A 74 52.97 -23.99 2.80
N LEU A 75 52.49 -23.17 3.74
CA LEU A 75 53.29 -22.15 4.42
C LEU A 75 54.13 -22.71 5.57
N GLY A 76 53.96 -23.97 5.96
CA GLY A 76 54.72 -24.62 7.03
C GLY A 76 54.51 -24.01 8.43
N ARG A 77 53.54 -23.11 8.60
CA ARG A 77 53.33 -22.32 9.82
C ARG A 77 51.88 -22.44 10.30
N ARG A 78 51.60 -23.49 11.07
CA ARG A 78 50.27 -23.73 11.65
C ARG A 78 49.81 -22.61 12.59
N SER A 79 50.74 -21.86 13.18
CA SER A 79 50.44 -20.70 14.04
C SER A 79 49.71 -19.57 13.30
N LEU A 80 49.78 -19.51 11.96
CA LEU A 80 49.05 -18.51 11.17
C LEU A 80 47.52 -18.68 11.24
N LEU A 81 47.02 -19.86 11.61
CA LEU A 81 45.59 -20.11 11.79
C LEU A 81 44.96 -19.14 12.80
N VAL A 82 45.72 -18.74 13.83
CA VAL A 82 45.26 -17.82 14.89
C VAL A 82 44.86 -16.45 14.30
N PHE A 83 45.51 -16.02 13.22
CA PHE A 83 45.23 -14.73 12.57
C PHE A 83 44.32 -14.87 11.35
N LEU A 84 44.50 -15.93 10.56
CA LEU A 84 43.73 -16.14 9.34
C LEU A 84 42.25 -16.41 9.61
N VAL A 85 41.93 -17.19 10.65
CA VAL A 85 40.53 -17.52 10.95
C VAL A 85 39.73 -16.24 11.28
N PRO A 86 40.15 -15.37 12.21
CA PRO A 86 39.46 -14.10 12.44
C PRO A 86 39.41 -13.19 11.20
N ALA A 87 40.50 -13.12 10.42
CA ALA A 87 40.56 -12.26 9.24
C ALA A 87 39.58 -12.70 8.14
N ILE A 88 39.50 -14.00 7.86
CA ILE A 88 38.57 -14.57 6.88
C ILE A 88 37.12 -14.41 7.37
N SER A 89 36.86 -14.63 8.67
CA SER A 89 35.53 -14.38 9.26
C SER A 89 35.10 -12.92 9.16
N LEU A 90 36.02 -11.97 9.36
CA LEU A 90 35.75 -10.55 9.18
C LEU A 90 35.42 -10.23 7.72
N LEU A 91 36.22 -10.76 6.78
CA LEU A 91 36.00 -10.58 5.34
C LEU A 91 34.64 -11.13 4.90
N ALA A 92 34.26 -12.31 5.37
CA ALA A 92 32.98 -12.92 5.03
C ALA A 92 31.80 -12.15 5.61
N THR A 93 31.90 -11.70 6.86
CA THR A 93 30.90 -10.83 7.47
C THR A 93 30.74 -9.54 6.65
N ALA A 94 31.85 -8.91 6.28
CA ALA A 94 31.83 -7.71 5.44
C ALA A 94 31.22 -7.98 4.06
N ALA A 95 31.54 -9.11 3.43
CA ALA A 95 30.98 -9.50 2.14
C ALA A 95 29.46 -9.71 2.21
N ILE A 96 28.95 -10.36 3.27
CA ILE A 96 27.50 -10.54 3.49
C ILE A 96 26.82 -9.18 3.68
N VAL A 97 27.39 -8.30 4.50
CA VAL A 97 26.83 -6.95 4.73
C VAL A 97 26.78 -6.16 3.43
N VAL A 98 27.88 -6.14 2.66
CA VAL A 98 27.93 -5.44 1.37
C VAL A 98 26.95 -6.05 0.38
N TYR A 99 26.88 -7.38 0.30
CA TYR A 99 25.94 -8.06 -0.59
C TYR A 99 24.49 -7.70 -0.25
N ASN A 100 24.09 -7.73 1.02
CA ASN A 100 22.73 -7.36 1.43
C ASN A 100 22.44 -5.88 1.13
N VAL A 101 23.40 -4.98 1.34
CA VAL A 101 23.25 -3.55 1.02
C VAL A 101 23.08 -3.33 -0.49
N VAL A 102 23.86 -4.02 -1.32
CA VAL A 102 23.79 -3.87 -2.78
C VAL A 102 22.55 -4.53 -3.37
N HIS A 103 22.19 -5.72 -2.87
CA HIS A 103 21.05 -6.49 -3.39
C HIS A 103 19.70 -5.82 -3.09
N GLU A 104 19.52 -5.29 -1.88
CA GLU A 104 18.27 -4.66 -1.50
C GLU A 104 18.12 -3.23 -2.06
N GLY A 105 19.22 -2.66 -2.57
CA GLY A 105 19.24 -1.30 -3.10
C GLY A 105 19.07 -0.22 -2.04
N PHE A 106 19.04 1.02 -2.51
CA PHE A 106 18.77 2.21 -1.69
C PHE A 106 17.42 2.84 -2.03
N ASP A 107 16.71 2.24 -2.99
CA ASP A 107 15.48 2.79 -3.52
C ASP A 107 14.33 2.65 -2.51
N THR A 108 13.31 3.46 -2.76
CA THR A 108 12.10 3.47 -1.96
C THR A 108 10.95 3.09 -2.87
N TYR A 109 10.27 2.02 -2.50
CA TYR A 109 9.15 1.46 -3.26
C TYR A 109 7.85 1.78 -2.53
N VAL A 110 6.83 2.13 -3.30
CA VAL A 110 5.51 2.48 -2.79
C VAL A 110 4.43 1.69 -3.52
N ARG A 111 3.51 1.12 -2.75
CA ARG A 111 2.27 0.53 -3.26
C ARG A 111 1.08 1.31 -2.75
N VAL A 112 0.23 1.75 -3.66
CA VAL A 112 -0.88 2.64 -3.34
C VAL A 112 -2.20 1.99 -3.73
N THR A 113 -3.12 1.90 -2.78
CA THR A 113 -4.49 1.47 -3.05
C THR A 113 -5.43 2.54 -2.51
N SER A 114 -6.38 3.00 -3.30
CA SER A 114 -7.22 4.13 -2.90
C SER A 114 -8.66 4.07 -3.39
N VAL A 115 -9.51 4.77 -2.66
CA VAL A 115 -10.88 5.07 -3.05
C VAL A 115 -11.07 6.59 -2.99
N THR A 116 -11.49 7.17 -4.10
CA THR A 116 -11.89 8.57 -4.19
C THR A 116 -13.39 8.65 -4.34
N ARG A 117 -14.06 9.46 -3.52
CA ARG A 117 -15.46 9.84 -3.71
C ARG A 117 -15.52 11.24 -4.29
N TYR A 118 -16.29 11.40 -5.36
CA TYR A 118 -16.50 12.68 -6.04
C TYR A 118 -17.98 13.05 -6.01
N ASN A 119 -18.28 14.24 -5.53
CA ASN A 119 -19.62 14.82 -5.58
C ASN A 119 -19.65 15.88 -6.68
N HIS A 120 -20.40 15.61 -7.75
CA HIS A 120 -20.49 16.55 -8.86
C HIS A 120 -21.20 17.86 -8.48
N TRP A 121 -22.21 17.81 -7.60
CA TRP A 121 -22.99 19.00 -7.22
C TRP A 121 -22.18 20.07 -6.53
N THR A 122 -21.27 19.65 -5.64
CA THR A 122 -20.38 20.57 -4.93
C THR A 122 -19.02 20.72 -5.63
N GLY A 123 -18.68 19.78 -6.51
CA GLY A 123 -17.34 19.66 -7.09
C GLY A 123 -16.30 19.10 -6.11
N ASP A 124 -16.71 18.74 -4.89
CA ASP A 124 -15.79 18.23 -3.88
C ASP A 124 -15.39 16.79 -4.14
N ALA A 125 -14.12 16.49 -3.88
CA ALA A 125 -13.60 15.13 -3.89
C ALA A 125 -12.89 14.81 -2.58
N PHE A 126 -13.03 13.57 -2.14
CA PHE A 126 -12.38 13.06 -0.94
C PHE A 126 -11.72 11.72 -1.22
N THR A 127 -10.47 11.57 -0.78
CA THR A 127 -9.66 10.41 -1.09
C THR A 127 -9.19 9.71 0.17
N TRP A 128 -9.41 8.39 0.20
CA TRP A 128 -8.78 7.47 1.14
C TRP A 128 -7.74 6.66 0.40
N SER A 129 -6.50 6.65 0.88
CA SER A 129 -5.44 5.83 0.31
C SER A 129 -4.73 5.04 1.39
N ARG A 130 -4.50 3.76 1.12
CA ARG A 130 -3.57 2.91 1.84
C ARG A 130 -2.27 2.90 1.06
N GLN A 131 -1.19 3.32 1.71
CA GLN A 131 0.12 3.42 1.10
C GLN A 131 1.10 2.55 1.89
N THR A 132 1.68 1.55 1.22
CA THR A 132 2.75 0.73 1.77
C THR A 132 4.06 1.25 1.25
N TYR A 133 5.00 1.49 2.15
CA TYR A 133 6.33 1.99 1.86
C TYR A 133 7.35 0.95 2.25
N PHE A 134 8.31 0.71 1.36
CA PHE A 134 9.54 0.01 1.68
C PHE A 134 10.71 0.89 1.26
N SER A 135 11.71 1.02 2.12
CA SER A 135 12.91 1.77 1.76
C SER A 135 14.15 1.05 2.27
N GLY A 136 15.10 0.77 1.38
CA GLY A 136 16.42 0.29 1.80
C GLY A 136 17.14 1.33 2.66
N TRP A 137 16.95 2.61 2.32
CA TRP A 137 17.51 3.75 3.04
C TRP A 137 16.50 4.91 3.14
N PRO A 138 15.73 4.99 4.26
CA PRO A 138 14.68 5.98 4.41
C PRO A 138 15.19 7.41 4.24
N PRO A 139 14.43 8.29 3.57
CA PRO A 139 14.82 9.68 3.43
C PRO A 139 14.88 10.35 4.80
N ARG A 140 15.93 11.15 5.02
CA ARG A 140 16.14 11.87 6.29
C ARG A 140 15.08 12.95 6.52
N GLU A 141 14.51 13.46 5.44
CA GLU A 141 13.50 14.52 5.46
C GLU A 141 12.16 14.01 5.96
N GLY A 142 11.90 12.70 5.83
CA GLY A 142 10.67 12.06 6.27
C GLY A 142 9.62 12.00 5.15
N LEU A 143 8.36 11.84 5.54
CA LEU A 143 7.22 11.88 4.63
C LEU A 143 6.56 13.25 4.75
N SER A 144 6.43 13.97 3.63
CA SER A 144 5.74 15.27 3.58
C SER A 144 4.32 15.09 3.08
N VAL A 145 3.33 15.51 3.86
CA VAL A 145 1.90 15.32 3.55
C VAL A 145 1.16 16.64 3.77
N PRO A 146 0.14 16.99 2.97
CA PRO A 146 -0.64 18.21 3.16
C PRO A 146 -1.24 18.35 4.57
N GLY A 147 -1.35 19.58 5.05
CA GLY A 147 -1.85 19.90 6.39
C GLY A 147 -3.26 19.37 6.67
N GLN A 148 -4.13 19.40 5.66
CA GLN A 148 -5.51 18.89 5.74
C GLN A 148 -5.65 17.36 5.73
N ALA A 149 -4.55 16.62 5.54
CA ALA A 149 -4.60 15.17 5.53
C ALA A 149 -4.65 14.60 6.95
N LEU A 150 -5.49 13.59 7.14
CA LEU A 150 -5.46 12.72 8.30
C LEU A 150 -4.59 11.50 7.96
N LEU A 151 -3.54 11.29 8.74
CA LEU A 151 -2.64 10.15 8.60
C LEU A 151 -2.82 9.20 9.79
N ARG A 152 -2.89 7.92 9.50
CA ARG A 152 -2.97 6.86 10.50
C ARG A 152 -1.99 5.75 10.12
N PRO A 153 -0.92 5.52 10.90
CA PRO A 153 -0.10 4.33 10.74
C PRO A 153 -0.96 3.09 10.89
N VAL A 154 -0.83 2.15 9.96
CA VAL A 154 -1.59 0.92 10.01
C VAL A 154 -0.79 -0.16 10.71
N SER A 155 -1.36 -0.71 11.78
CA SER A 155 -0.82 -1.85 12.51
C SER A 155 -1.18 -3.16 11.81
N GLU A 156 -0.22 -4.09 11.78
CA GLU A 156 -0.54 -5.51 11.62
C GLU A 156 -1.25 -5.90 12.92
N GLY A 157 -2.58 -6.00 12.88
CA GLY A 157 -3.41 -6.26 14.05
C GLY A 157 -3.29 -7.70 14.55
N VAL A 158 -2.09 -8.24 14.68
CA VAL A 158 -1.88 -9.59 15.24
C VAL A 158 -2.20 -9.50 16.73
N GLY A 159 -3.46 -9.80 17.04
CA GLY A 159 -4.06 -9.50 18.31
C GLY A 159 -3.44 -10.19 19.52
N ARG A 160 -3.66 -9.52 20.65
CA ARG A 160 -4.09 -10.11 21.94
C ARG A 160 -3.22 -11.10 22.72
N TYR A 161 -2.15 -11.67 22.18
CA TYR A 161 -1.24 -12.51 22.99
C TYR A 161 0.10 -11.80 23.21
N GLY A 162 0.10 -10.91 24.21
CA GLY A 162 1.23 -10.09 24.66
C GLY A 162 2.43 -10.85 25.23
N TYR A 163 2.93 -11.87 24.53
CA TYR A 163 4.19 -12.55 24.89
C TYR A 163 5.36 -12.09 24.02
N TYR A 164 5.12 -11.84 22.72
CA TYR A 164 6.05 -11.14 21.85
C TYR A 164 5.53 -9.72 21.72
N GLY A 165 6.12 -8.78 22.48
CA GLY A 165 5.70 -7.39 22.47
C GLY A 165 5.53 -6.87 21.04
N ASN A 166 4.59 -5.93 20.82
CA ASN A 166 4.40 -5.29 19.53
C ASN A 166 5.79 -4.96 18.93
N PRO A 167 6.21 -5.56 17.81
CA PRO A 167 7.54 -5.33 17.25
C PRO A 167 7.75 -3.86 16.85
N ARG A 168 6.67 -3.07 16.85
CA ARG A 168 6.61 -1.63 16.60
C ARG A 168 6.57 -0.79 17.88
N LYS A 169 6.68 -1.40 19.07
CA LYS A 169 6.78 -0.69 20.35
C LYS A 169 8.10 0.09 20.37
N GLY A 170 8.01 1.42 20.33
CA GLY A 170 9.17 2.33 20.25
C GLY A 170 9.41 2.96 18.87
N ILE A 171 8.47 2.86 17.92
CA ILE A 171 8.49 3.75 16.75
C ILE A 171 8.04 5.15 17.19
N ASP A 172 9.00 5.95 17.67
CA ASP A 172 8.82 7.37 17.93
C ASP A 172 8.92 8.13 16.60
N ALA A 173 7.80 8.23 15.89
CA ALA A 173 7.68 9.17 14.78
C ALA A 173 7.66 10.59 15.33
N ARG A 174 8.47 11.48 14.77
CA ARG A 174 8.40 12.92 15.06
C ARG A 174 7.60 13.58 13.97
N VAL A 175 6.43 14.11 14.35
CA VAL A 175 5.56 14.86 13.45
C VAL A 175 5.84 16.34 13.64
N TYR A 176 6.22 17.01 12.57
CA TYR A 176 6.35 18.47 12.53
C TYR A 176 5.17 19.02 11.75
N LEU A 177 4.43 19.93 12.36
CA LEU A 177 3.34 20.67 11.72
C LEU A 177 3.86 22.05 11.33
N ASN A 178 3.65 22.45 10.09
CA ASN A 178 3.96 23.78 9.59
C ASN A 178 2.81 24.28 8.68
N ASP A 179 2.91 25.52 8.20
CA ASP A 179 1.89 26.11 7.34
C ASP A 179 1.74 25.39 5.98
N GLU A 180 2.79 24.68 5.56
CA GLU A 180 2.83 23.91 4.31
C GLU A 180 2.24 22.49 4.45
N GLY A 181 2.18 21.96 5.68
CA GLY A 181 1.59 20.66 5.99
C GLY A 181 2.21 19.94 7.19
N GLN A 182 2.42 18.63 7.04
CA GLN A 182 2.89 17.73 8.08
C GLN A 182 4.08 16.93 7.58
N VAL A 183 5.16 16.91 8.37
CA VAL A 183 6.37 16.14 8.06
C VAL A 183 6.59 15.05 9.11
N TRP A 184 6.55 13.79 8.67
CA TRP A 184 6.71 12.61 9.52
C TRP A 184 8.13 12.06 9.43
N LYS A 185 8.98 12.39 10.42
CA LYS A 185 10.37 11.92 10.47
C LYS A 185 10.51 10.64 11.28
N SER A 186 11.46 9.80 10.86
CA SER A 186 11.86 8.55 11.54
C SER A 186 10.75 7.48 11.65
N TRP A 187 9.61 7.70 11.01
CA TRP A 187 8.50 6.74 10.90
C TRP A 187 8.87 5.58 9.97
N LEU A 188 9.38 5.89 8.78
CA LEU A 188 9.84 4.87 7.83
C LEU A 188 11.14 4.25 8.34
N LYS A 189 11.11 2.93 8.58
CA LYS A 189 12.28 2.17 9.04
C LYS A 189 13.01 1.56 7.84
N PRO A 190 14.35 1.49 7.89
CA PRO A 190 15.09 0.82 6.84
C PRO A 190 14.65 -0.64 6.75
N ARG A 191 14.41 -1.10 5.52
CA ARG A 191 14.16 -2.52 5.19
C ARG A 191 12.92 -3.10 5.86
N GLN A 192 11.97 -2.25 6.22
CA GLN A 192 10.68 -2.67 6.77
C GLN A 192 9.56 -2.08 5.94
N GLN A 193 8.56 -2.91 5.64
CA GLN A 193 7.35 -2.45 4.99
C GLN A 193 6.45 -1.74 6.03
N MET A 194 6.24 -0.45 5.83
CA MET A 194 5.44 0.40 6.72
C MET A 194 4.18 0.84 5.97
N GLN A 195 3.01 0.70 6.60
CA GLN A 195 1.73 1.03 5.95
C GLN A 195 1.10 2.24 6.62
N MET A 196 0.56 3.14 5.81
CA MET A 196 -0.15 4.33 6.27
C MET A 196 -1.49 4.45 5.55
N LEU A 197 -2.51 4.74 6.33
CA LEU A 197 -3.80 5.18 5.84
C LEU A 197 -3.78 6.70 5.79
N ILE A 198 -3.99 7.26 4.61
CA ILE A 198 -4.00 8.71 4.37
C ILE A 198 -5.37 9.08 3.84
N VAL A 199 -5.98 10.07 4.47
CA VAL A 199 -7.33 10.52 4.19
C VAL A 199 -7.30 12.02 3.97
N ARG A 200 -7.73 12.52 2.82
CA ARG A 200 -7.65 13.94 2.51
C ARG A 200 -8.71 14.41 1.51
N PRO A 201 -9.07 15.71 1.52
CA PRO A 201 -9.66 16.36 0.36
C PRO A 201 -8.74 16.22 -0.86
N ALA A 202 -9.33 15.99 -2.03
CA ALA A 202 -8.64 15.98 -3.30
C ALA A 202 -8.85 17.32 -4.00
N ASP A 203 -7.87 18.21 -3.80
CA ASP A 203 -7.84 19.53 -4.42
C ASP A 203 -7.71 19.37 -5.95
N ASP A 204 -8.43 20.20 -6.70
CA ASP A 204 -8.45 20.22 -8.18
C ASP A 204 -8.78 18.86 -8.83
N PHE A 205 -9.57 18.02 -8.15
CA PHE A 205 -9.97 16.72 -8.70
C PHE A 205 -10.82 16.88 -9.95
N ARG A 206 -10.41 16.21 -11.03
CA ARG A 206 -11.19 16.10 -12.27
C ARG A 206 -11.75 14.69 -12.38
N PRO A 207 -13.06 14.53 -12.66
CA PRO A 207 -13.62 13.20 -12.86
C PRO A 207 -12.94 12.53 -14.07
N PRO A 208 -12.60 11.24 -13.98
CA PRO A 208 -11.91 10.54 -15.07
C PRO A 208 -12.84 10.23 -16.26
N VAL A 209 -14.15 10.39 -16.08
CA VAL A 209 -15.16 10.10 -17.10
C VAL A 209 -16.22 11.18 -17.16
N ASP A 210 -16.78 11.40 -18.34
CA ASP A 210 -18.05 12.09 -18.53
C ASP A 210 -19.13 11.05 -18.84
N VAL A 211 -20.30 11.23 -18.23
CA VAL A 211 -21.41 10.28 -18.30
C VAL A 211 -22.65 11.02 -18.76
N ARG A 212 -23.11 10.74 -19.99
CA ARG A 212 -24.22 11.46 -20.63
C ARG A 212 -25.41 10.53 -20.86
N PRO A 213 -26.63 10.92 -20.45
CA PRO A 213 -27.82 10.18 -20.82
C PRO A 213 -28.12 10.39 -22.30
N THR A 214 -28.48 9.31 -23.00
CA THR A 214 -29.02 9.36 -24.37
C THR A 214 -30.55 9.35 -24.34
N ALA A 215 -31.17 9.80 -25.44
CA ALA A 215 -32.63 9.87 -25.60
C ALA A 215 -33.32 8.50 -25.44
N ASP A 216 -32.64 7.42 -25.81
CA ASP A 216 -33.16 6.06 -25.76
C ASP A 216 -33.04 5.41 -24.37
N GLY A 217 -32.71 6.19 -23.33
CA GLY A 217 -32.52 5.69 -21.97
C GLY A 217 -31.17 4.99 -21.74
N ARG A 218 -30.29 4.93 -22.74
CA ARG A 218 -28.91 4.42 -22.58
C ARG A 218 -27.99 5.47 -21.99
N VAL A 219 -26.78 5.07 -21.63
CA VAL A 219 -25.73 5.96 -21.15
C VAL A 219 -24.57 5.92 -22.13
N GLU A 220 -24.06 7.10 -22.49
CA GLU A 220 -22.77 7.29 -23.13
C GLU A 220 -21.73 7.64 -22.07
N VAL A 221 -20.56 7.00 -22.16
CA VAL A 221 -19.43 7.20 -21.25
C VAL A 221 -18.23 7.61 -22.08
N GLU A 222 -17.64 8.75 -21.75
CA GLU A 222 -16.43 9.27 -22.36
C GLU A 222 -15.28 9.22 -21.35
N ASN A 223 -14.14 8.66 -21.73
CA ASN A 223 -12.92 8.73 -20.93
C ASN A 223 -12.27 10.10 -21.09
N LEU A 224 -12.15 10.87 -20.01
CA LEU A 224 -11.56 12.21 -20.02
C LEU A 224 -10.04 12.22 -19.74
N THR A 225 -9.43 11.03 -19.60
CA THR A 225 -8.02 10.87 -19.24
C THR A 225 -7.18 10.47 -20.44
N ASP A 226 -5.87 10.70 -20.33
CA ASP A 226 -4.86 10.25 -21.29
C ASP A 226 -4.47 8.76 -21.12
N GLN A 227 -5.15 8.04 -20.23
CA GLN A 227 -4.85 6.64 -19.90
C GLN A 227 -6.07 5.77 -20.19
N ALA A 228 -5.83 4.52 -20.55
CA ALA A 228 -6.93 3.55 -20.64
C ALA A 228 -7.52 3.34 -19.24
N LEU A 229 -8.85 3.30 -19.15
CA LEU A 229 -9.55 2.99 -17.91
C LEU A 229 -9.88 1.51 -17.90
N PRO A 230 -9.28 0.72 -16.99
CA PRO A 230 -9.52 -0.72 -16.93
C PRO A 230 -10.99 -1.09 -16.80
N MET A 231 -11.77 -0.29 -16.08
CA MET A 231 -13.18 -0.56 -15.87
C MET A 231 -13.93 0.74 -15.61
N VAL A 232 -15.10 0.87 -16.24
CA VAL A 232 -16.12 1.86 -15.90
C VAL A 232 -17.46 1.16 -15.73
N ALA A 233 -18.16 1.46 -14.65
CA ALA A 233 -19.51 1.00 -14.41
C ALA A 233 -20.39 2.19 -14.01
N VAL A 234 -21.55 2.30 -14.63
CA VAL A 234 -22.55 3.33 -14.32
C VAL A 234 -23.87 2.66 -13.97
N ARG A 235 -24.55 3.13 -12.92
CA ARG A 235 -25.93 2.74 -12.63
C ARG A 235 -26.89 3.85 -13.06
N ARG A 236 -27.89 3.48 -13.87
CA ARG A 236 -29.04 4.33 -14.20
C ARG A 236 -30.31 3.50 -14.01
N ASP A 237 -31.18 3.98 -13.14
CA ASP A 237 -32.38 3.27 -12.69
C ASP A 237 -32.01 1.86 -12.15
N ASP A 238 -32.63 0.81 -12.70
CA ASP A 238 -32.37 -0.60 -12.38
C ASP A 238 -31.36 -1.26 -13.33
N LEU A 239 -30.78 -0.49 -14.24
CA LEU A 239 -29.84 -0.96 -15.25
C LEU A 239 -28.42 -0.51 -14.94
N PHE A 240 -27.48 -1.36 -15.33
CA PHE A 240 -26.06 -1.10 -15.22
C PHE A 240 -25.41 -1.06 -16.59
N PHE A 241 -24.43 -0.19 -16.75
CA PHE A 241 -23.69 0.00 -17.99
C PHE A 241 -22.22 -0.20 -17.64
N VAL A 242 -21.66 -1.34 -18.01
CA VAL A 242 -20.28 -1.71 -17.69
C VAL A 242 -19.46 -1.80 -18.96
N HIS A 243 -18.28 -1.20 -18.95
CA HIS A 243 -17.28 -1.32 -20.00
C HIS A 243 -15.90 -1.60 -19.38
N VAL A 244 -15.10 -2.38 -20.10
CA VAL A 244 -13.75 -2.77 -19.71
C VAL A 244 -12.80 -2.23 -20.77
N ASP A 245 -11.66 -1.73 -20.34
CA ASP A 245 -10.60 -1.23 -21.23
C ASP A 245 -11.05 -0.05 -22.12
N LEU A 246 -11.64 0.97 -21.48
CA LEU A 246 -12.06 2.20 -22.16
C LEU A 246 -10.81 3.01 -22.56
N GLN A 247 -10.53 3.11 -23.84
CA GLN A 247 -9.31 3.77 -24.33
C GLN A 247 -9.32 5.29 -24.03
N PRO A 248 -8.15 5.95 -24.00
CA PRO A 248 -8.05 7.40 -23.81
C PRO A 248 -8.97 8.17 -24.77
N HIS A 249 -9.72 9.15 -24.26
CA HIS A 249 -10.63 10.00 -25.04
C HIS A 249 -11.71 9.25 -25.84
N GLN A 250 -11.94 7.97 -25.55
CA GLN A 250 -12.94 7.17 -26.22
C GLN A 250 -14.33 7.40 -25.61
N THR A 251 -15.33 7.56 -26.48
CA THR A 251 -16.75 7.53 -26.09
C THR A 251 -17.36 6.18 -26.47
N VAL A 252 -18.07 5.55 -25.54
CA VAL A 252 -18.78 4.29 -25.75
C VAL A 252 -20.20 4.36 -25.18
N ALA A 253 -21.11 3.60 -25.76
CA ALA A 253 -22.45 3.37 -25.21
C ALA A 253 -22.59 1.90 -24.81
N PRO A 254 -22.26 1.53 -23.54
CA PRO A 254 -22.28 0.13 -23.12
C PRO A 254 -23.68 -0.48 -23.29
N PRO A 255 -23.79 -1.80 -23.50
CA PRO A 255 -25.08 -2.47 -23.42
C PRO A 255 -25.60 -2.44 -21.98
N PRO A 256 -26.93 -2.33 -21.78
CA PRO A 256 -27.51 -2.41 -20.44
C PRO A 256 -27.44 -3.84 -19.89
N LEU A 257 -27.10 -3.96 -18.61
CA LEU A 257 -27.04 -5.20 -17.84
C LEU A 257 -28.00 -5.15 -16.66
N ARG A 258 -28.57 -6.29 -16.27
CA ARG A 258 -29.39 -6.40 -15.05
C ARG A 258 -28.54 -6.79 -13.85
N GLY A 259 -29.00 -6.48 -12.64
CA GLY A 259 -28.24 -6.69 -11.40
C GLY A 259 -27.77 -8.14 -11.12
N GLY A 260 -28.42 -9.16 -11.70
CA GLY A 260 -27.93 -10.54 -11.60
C GLY A 260 -26.66 -10.80 -12.44
N GLU A 261 -26.58 -10.21 -13.63
CA GLU A 261 -25.51 -10.43 -14.61
C GLU A 261 -24.24 -9.65 -14.23
N ILE A 262 -24.40 -8.51 -13.55
CA ILE A 262 -23.27 -7.64 -13.21
C ILE A 262 -22.31 -8.27 -12.20
N SER A 263 -22.82 -9.03 -11.23
CA SER A 263 -21.99 -9.53 -10.13
C SER A 263 -20.94 -10.53 -10.63
N GLU A 264 -21.29 -11.36 -11.60
CA GLU A 264 -20.35 -12.29 -12.23
C GLU A 264 -19.33 -11.56 -13.11
N HIS A 265 -19.81 -10.62 -13.94
CA HIS A 265 -18.95 -9.85 -14.84
C HIS A 265 -17.91 -9.04 -14.07
N VAL A 266 -18.33 -8.33 -13.03
CA VAL A 266 -17.42 -7.49 -12.24
C VAL A 266 -16.52 -8.34 -11.38
N ARG A 267 -16.98 -9.46 -10.81
CA ARG A 267 -16.11 -10.34 -10.04
C ARG A 267 -14.94 -10.84 -10.89
N GLN A 268 -15.19 -11.21 -12.14
CA GLN A 268 -14.16 -11.65 -13.07
C GLN A 268 -13.15 -10.54 -13.40
N ILE A 269 -13.64 -9.31 -13.59
CA ILE A 269 -12.79 -8.15 -13.86
C ILE A 269 -11.99 -7.77 -12.60
N ALA A 270 -12.69 -7.55 -11.48
CA ALA A 270 -12.15 -7.08 -10.21
C ALA A 270 -11.15 -8.05 -9.57
N SER A 271 -11.28 -9.37 -9.79
CA SER A 271 -10.33 -10.34 -9.23
C SER A 271 -8.90 -10.12 -9.70
N GLY A 272 -8.70 -9.57 -10.91
CA GLY A 272 -7.36 -9.25 -11.41
C GLY A 272 -6.74 -7.99 -10.79
N TRP A 273 -7.55 -7.17 -10.10
CA TRP A 273 -7.13 -5.89 -9.53
C TRP A 273 -6.98 -5.93 -8.00
N LEU A 274 -7.54 -6.94 -7.35
CA LEU A 274 -7.46 -7.04 -5.90
C LEU A 274 -6.01 -7.38 -5.49
N PRO A 275 -5.46 -6.67 -4.48
CA PRO A 275 -4.15 -6.97 -3.96
C PRO A 275 -4.04 -8.45 -3.53
N GLU A 276 -3.10 -9.16 -4.17
CA GLU A 276 -2.74 -10.51 -3.77
C GLU A 276 -1.76 -10.46 -2.61
N ARG A 277 -1.80 -11.51 -1.78
CA ARG A 277 -0.74 -11.69 -0.79
C ARG A 277 0.55 -12.06 -1.53
N PRO A 278 1.71 -11.54 -1.10
CA PRO A 278 2.99 -12.06 -1.58
C PRO A 278 3.03 -13.58 -1.41
N ALA A 279 3.37 -14.31 -2.48
CA ALA A 279 3.36 -15.78 -2.51
C ALA A 279 4.20 -16.41 -1.39
N GLU A 280 5.23 -15.70 -0.92
CA GLU A 280 6.11 -16.11 0.17
C GLU A 280 5.39 -16.25 1.53
N LEU A 281 4.26 -15.57 1.69
CA LEU A 281 3.40 -15.65 2.87
C LEU A 281 2.35 -16.76 2.77
N ASP A 282 2.09 -17.30 1.57
CA ASP A 282 1.12 -18.38 1.38
C ASP A 282 1.80 -19.77 1.36
N GLU A 283 3.11 -19.84 1.13
CA GLU A 283 3.87 -21.10 1.16
C GLU A 283 4.19 -21.57 2.59
N TYR A 284 3.46 -22.60 3.03
CA TYR A 284 3.81 -23.43 4.18
C TYR A 284 5.23 -23.99 4.04
N GLY A 285 6.20 -23.37 4.71
CA GLY A 285 7.60 -23.82 4.74
C GLY A 285 8.62 -22.84 4.16
N SER A 286 8.21 -21.62 3.78
CA SER A 286 9.18 -20.58 3.42
C SER A 286 10.07 -20.24 4.63
N LEU A 287 11.33 -19.87 4.40
CA LEU A 287 12.25 -19.48 5.49
C LEU A 287 11.73 -18.30 6.33
N TRP A 288 10.72 -17.55 5.85
CA TRP A 288 9.98 -16.55 6.62
C TRP A 288 9.09 -17.15 7.71
N SER A 289 8.63 -18.40 7.54
CA SER A 289 7.83 -19.12 8.53
C SER A 289 8.66 -19.65 9.72
N PHE A 290 10.00 -19.49 9.70
CA PHE A 290 10.86 -19.73 10.87
C PHE A 290 10.67 -18.61 11.91
N GLY A 291 9.54 -18.64 12.61
CA GLY A 291 9.24 -17.78 13.77
C GLY A 291 7.92 -17.01 13.68
N PHE A 292 7.41 -16.76 12.48
CA PHE A 292 6.08 -16.18 12.26
C PHE A 292 5.14 -17.30 11.82
N GLY A 293 4.43 -17.91 12.77
CA GLY A 293 3.56 -19.05 12.50
C GLY A 293 2.32 -18.65 11.72
N ASP A 294 2.24 -19.04 10.44
CA ASP A 294 1.06 -18.95 9.57
C ASP A 294 -0.23 -19.51 10.20
N ARG A 295 -0.07 -20.48 11.11
CA ARG A 295 -1.17 -21.06 11.88
C ARG A 295 -1.93 -20.02 12.72
N TYR A 296 -1.33 -18.87 13.04
CA TYR A 296 -2.01 -17.78 13.76
C TYR A 296 -2.68 -16.78 12.82
N LEU A 297 -2.17 -16.59 11.59
CA LEU A 297 -2.74 -15.66 10.60
C LEU A 297 -3.92 -16.27 9.83
N ALA A 298 -3.94 -17.58 9.61
CA ALA A 298 -5.06 -18.26 8.96
C ALA A 298 -6.39 -18.14 9.75
N ASN A 299 -6.33 -18.06 11.09
CA ASN A 299 -7.50 -17.82 11.94
C ASN A 299 -7.93 -16.34 11.99
N ALA A 300 -7.15 -15.42 11.41
CA ALA A 300 -7.55 -14.03 11.22
C ALA A 300 -8.50 -13.83 10.02
N ALA A 301 -8.92 -14.89 9.33
CA ALA A 301 -9.92 -14.85 8.25
C ALA A 301 -11.31 -14.36 8.68
N GLY A 302 -11.53 -14.10 9.97
CA GLY A 302 -12.72 -13.43 10.52
C GLY A 302 -12.46 -12.04 11.13
N MET A 303 -11.25 -11.51 11.03
CA MET A 303 -10.94 -10.15 11.52
C MET A 303 -11.58 -9.11 10.60
N PRO A 304 -12.04 -7.97 11.15
CA PRO A 304 -12.70 -6.93 10.38
C PRO A 304 -11.83 -6.52 9.18
N ASN A 305 -12.45 -6.48 8.00
CA ASN A 305 -11.84 -5.84 6.84
C ASN A 305 -11.58 -4.38 7.20
N ASP A 306 -10.40 -3.86 6.90
CA ASP A 306 -10.18 -2.42 7.02
C ASP A 306 -11.17 -1.63 6.15
N ALA A 307 -11.41 -0.37 6.49
CA ALA A 307 -12.37 0.50 5.81
C ALA A 307 -12.17 0.58 4.28
N ILE A 308 -10.93 0.67 3.80
CA ILE A 308 -10.58 0.68 2.36
C ILE A 308 -10.78 -0.71 1.76
N GLY A 309 -10.25 -1.77 2.37
CA GLY A 309 -10.40 -3.14 1.86
C GLY A 309 -11.86 -3.56 1.78
N LYS A 310 -12.66 -3.20 2.79
CA LYS A 310 -14.11 -3.36 2.79
C LYS A 310 -14.76 -2.51 1.70
N THR A 311 -14.43 -1.22 1.62
CA THR A 311 -15.02 -0.32 0.63
C THR A 311 -14.69 -0.77 -0.79
N LEU A 312 -13.46 -1.18 -1.08
CA LEU A 312 -13.06 -1.71 -2.38
C LEU A 312 -13.76 -3.01 -2.68
N ARG A 313 -13.78 -3.94 -1.73
CA ARG A 313 -14.47 -5.22 -1.92
C ARG A 313 -15.96 -5.00 -2.15
N THR A 314 -16.63 -4.20 -1.34
CA THR A 314 -18.06 -3.88 -1.51
C THR A 314 -18.29 -3.11 -2.80
N THR A 315 -17.49 -2.11 -3.13
CA THR A 315 -17.67 -1.33 -4.36
C THR A 315 -17.45 -2.20 -5.60
N LEU A 316 -16.40 -3.02 -5.62
CA LEU A 316 -16.05 -3.85 -6.78
C LEU A 316 -16.85 -5.16 -6.84
N GLN A 317 -17.32 -5.73 -5.73
CA GLN A 317 -18.10 -6.98 -5.74
C GLN A 317 -19.61 -6.74 -5.64
N SER A 318 -20.04 -5.61 -5.06
CA SER A 318 -21.43 -5.23 -4.85
C SER A 318 -21.78 -3.95 -5.64
N LEU A 319 -21.47 -3.89 -6.94
CA LEU A 319 -21.94 -2.77 -7.78
C LEU A 319 -23.47 -2.59 -7.74
N HIS A 320 -24.22 -3.64 -7.39
CA HIS A 320 -25.66 -3.55 -7.18
C HIS A 320 -26.08 -2.58 -6.05
N GLU A 321 -25.15 -2.23 -5.14
CA GLU A 321 -25.35 -1.23 -4.08
C GLU A 321 -25.12 0.22 -4.55
N LEU A 322 -24.60 0.44 -5.77
CA LEU A 322 -24.48 1.80 -6.32
C LEU A 322 -25.84 2.48 -6.32
N GLN A 323 -25.92 3.74 -5.97
CA GLN A 323 -27.20 4.46 -6.07
C GLN A 323 -27.51 4.73 -7.53
N THR A 324 -28.80 4.86 -7.87
CA THR A 324 -29.18 5.33 -9.20
C THR A 324 -28.50 6.65 -9.44
N GLY A 325 -27.70 6.68 -10.49
CA GLY A 325 -26.87 7.82 -10.72
C GLY A 325 -25.56 7.83 -9.94
N GLN A 326 -24.89 6.71 -9.86
CA GLN A 326 -23.49 6.67 -9.46
C GLN A 326 -22.69 5.92 -10.50
N TYR A 327 -21.42 6.27 -10.59
CA TYR A 327 -20.45 5.56 -11.39
C TYR A 327 -19.25 5.14 -10.55
N VAL A 328 -18.64 4.05 -10.98
CA VAL A 328 -17.38 3.52 -10.45
C VAL A 328 -16.41 3.38 -11.60
N VAL A 329 -15.23 3.97 -11.44
CA VAL A 329 -14.15 3.89 -12.41
C VAL A 329 -12.92 3.34 -11.70
N VAL A 330 -12.25 2.37 -12.31
CA VAL A 330 -10.90 2.00 -11.94
C VAL A 330 -9.95 2.84 -12.79
N VAL A 331 -9.03 3.56 -12.15
CA VAL A 331 -8.00 4.36 -12.84
C VAL A 331 -6.61 3.78 -12.51
N PRO A 332 -5.69 3.69 -13.48
CA PRO A 332 -4.37 3.14 -13.22
C PRO A 332 -3.47 4.10 -12.44
N THR A 333 -3.65 5.42 -12.61
CA THR A 333 -2.99 6.44 -11.80
C THR A 333 -4.00 7.48 -11.33
N ASN A 334 -3.78 8.04 -10.13
CA ASN A 334 -4.61 9.11 -9.60
C ASN A 334 -3.73 10.29 -9.14
N PRO A 335 -3.70 11.42 -9.89
CA PRO A 335 -2.88 12.57 -9.54
C PRO A 335 -3.31 13.22 -8.22
N ALA A 336 -4.54 12.98 -7.76
CA ALA A 336 -5.00 13.41 -6.45
C ALA A 336 -4.38 12.61 -5.29
N ILE A 337 -3.47 11.67 -5.54
CA ILE A 337 -2.76 10.95 -4.49
C ILE A 337 -1.28 11.19 -4.65
N PRO A 338 -0.76 12.28 -4.06
CA PRO A 338 0.67 12.49 -4.03
C PRO A 338 1.31 11.36 -3.24
N ILE A 339 2.41 10.85 -3.77
CA ILE A 339 3.30 9.99 -3.02
C ILE A 339 4.20 10.92 -2.20
N PRO A 340 4.21 10.82 -0.87
CA PRO A 340 4.90 11.77 0.00
C PRO A 340 6.42 11.52 0.06
N LEU A 341 7.03 11.20 -1.09
CA LEU A 341 8.43 10.87 -1.30
C LEU A 341 8.87 11.37 -2.67
N ASP A 342 9.93 12.19 -2.71
CA ASP A 342 10.41 12.79 -3.95
C ASP A 342 10.99 11.78 -4.95
N ASN A 343 11.47 10.63 -4.45
CA ASN A 343 12.12 9.58 -5.24
C ASN A 343 11.49 8.19 -5.01
N GLY A 344 10.20 8.14 -4.69
CA GLY A 344 9.50 6.87 -4.51
C GLY A 344 9.17 6.24 -5.86
N GLU A 345 9.73 5.07 -6.14
CA GLU A 345 9.27 4.24 -7.26
C GLU A 345 7.95 3.60 -6.87
N VAL A 346 6.95 3.73 -7.75
CA VAL A 346 5.67 3.10 -7.52
C VAL A 346 5.63 1.78 -8.25
N THR A 347 5.54 0.69 -7.50
CA THR A 347 5.51 -0.66 -8.08
C THR A 347 4.11 -1.04 -8.53
N GLU A 348 3.10 -0.72 -7.73
CA GLU A 348 1.71 -1.12 -7.95
C GLU A 348 0.73 -0.06 -7.45
N GLN A 349 -0.29 0.23 -8.27
CA GLN A 349 -1.37 1.15 -7.93
C GLN A 349 -2.74 0.56 -8.24
N LEU A 350 -3.68 0.76 -7.33
CA LEU A 350 -5.10 0.54 -7.55
C LEU A 350 -5.88 1.77 -7.09
N HIS A 351 -6.56 2.43 -8.00
CA HIS A 351 -7.37 3.59 -7.66
C HIS A 351 -8.80 3.38 -8.14
N VAL A 352 -9.75 3.51 -7.23
CA VAL A 352 -11.18 3.45 -7.53
C VAL A 352 -11.79 4.81 -7.29
N VAL A 353 -12.45 5.36 -8.30
CA VAL A 353 -13.20 6.62 -8.23
C VAL A 353 -14.68 6.28 -8.22
N ILE A 354 -15.39 6.71 -7.19
CA ILE A 354 -16.84 6.62 -7.06
C ILE A 354 -17.38 8.04 -7.22
N GLY A 355 -18.10 8.29 -8.31
CA GLY A 355 -18.67 9.61 -8.56
C GLY A 355 -20.19 9.57 -8.62
N GLU A 356 -20.78 10.70 -8.28
CA GLU A 356 -22.17 11.03 -8.62
C GLU A 356 -22.15 11.84 -9.90
N GLY A 357 -23.04 11.54 -10.83
CA GLY A 357 -23.17 12.27 -12.09
C GLY A 357 -24.31 13.28 -12.03
N LEU A 358 -24.27 14.29 -12.89
CA LEU A 358 -25.44 15.06 -13.25
C LEU A 358 -26.15 14.34 -14.39
N TRP A 359 -27.34 13.81 -14.15
CA TRP A 359 -28.30 13.49 -15.21
C TRP A 359 -29.49 14.43 -15.11
#